data_AF-A0A1Y3Z8F7-F1
#
_entry.id   AF-A0A1Y3Z8F7-F1
#
_cell.length_a   1.000
_cell.length_b   1.000
_cell.length_c   1.000
_cell.angle_alpha   90.00
_cell.angle_beta   90.00
_cell.angle_gamma   90.00
#
_symmetry.space_group_name_H-M   'P 1'
#
loop_
_entity.id
_entity.type
_entity.pdbx_description
1 polymer ?
#
loop_
_entity_poly.entity_id
_entity_poly.type
_entity_poly.pdbx_seq_one_letter_code
_entity_poly.pdbx_strand_id
1 'polypeptide(L)'
;MVRRFVTPAQRKRRIVRDTLLLVIILVILTLRLDFPVLTANQALEATQARYFFGPGEVISTQDYSINHLVSRLFVRSSDRVGSYDRYYILRNGDWYAWCGINRRLLLFWQTGELGAVENDPDLPLVPLIVSNQDNGIVLVISNDPEITQVEITFPISAETKQGYTLLSASQTESTENCFLIPYTSGPGFVFPEDLQVKGYDAAGALLYQSPKPESWATHYELR
;
A
#
# COMPACT_ATOMS: atom_id res chain seq x y z
N MET A 1 -45.54 44.66 -13.57
CA MET A 1 -44.22 43.99 -13.50
C MET A 1 -43.59 43.98 -14.89
N VAL A 2 -42.57 44.82 -15.13
CA VAL A 2 -41.89 44.87 -16.43
C VAL A 2 -40.89 43.71 -16.51
N ARG A 3 -41.15 42.72 -17.36
CA ARG A 3 -40.15 41.68 -17.71
C ARG A 3 -39.02 42.38 -18.49
N ARG A 4 -37.86 42.56 -17.86
CA ARG A 4 -36.64 42.98 -18.56
C ARG A 4 -36.24 41.89 -19.54
N PHE A 5 -36.43 42.15 -20.84
CA PHE A 5 -35.89 41.31 -21.89
C PHE A 5 -34.36 41.43 -21.89
N VAL A 6 -33.67 40.31 -21.62
CA VAL A 6 -32.21 40.24 -21.68
C VAL A 6 -31.81 40.33 -23.15
N THR A 7 -31.06 41.36 -23.51
CA THR A 7 -30.60 41.52 -24.90
C THR A 7 -29.57 40.44 -25.26
N PRO A 8 -29.45 40.05 -26.54
CA PRO A 8 -28.49 39.02 -26.98
C PRO A 8 -27.05 39.31 -26.54
N ALA A 9 -26.67 40.59 -26.51
CA ALA A 9 -25.35 41.05 -26.04
C ALA A 9 -25.14 40.81 -24.54
N GLN A 10 -26.16 41.03 -23.70
CA GLN A 10 -26.09 40.74 -22.27
C GLN A 10 -26.03 39.23 -21.99
N ARG A 11 -26.74 38.42 -22.79
CA ARG A 11 -26.68 36.95 -22.71
C ARG A 11 -25.30 36.43 -23.07
N LYS A 12 -24.68 36.93 -24.15
CA LYS A 12 -23.30 36.60 -24.54
C LYS A 12 -22.29 36.97 -23.46
N ARG A 13 -22.41 38.16 -22.86
CA ARG A 13 -21.49 38.61 -21.80
C ARG A 13 -21.58 37.74 -20.53
N ARG A 14 -22.78 37.27 -20.17
CA ARG A 14 -22.95 36.30 -19.06
C ARG A 14 -22.31 34.97 -19.41
N ILE A 15 -22.56 34.42 -20.61
CA ILE A 15 -21.96 33.16 -21.03
C ILE A 15 -20.43 33.25 -20.96
N VAL A 16 -19.81 34.28 -21.54
CA VAL A 16 -18.35 34.44 -21.51
C VAL A 16 -17.81 34.52 -20.08
N ARG A 17 -18.46 35.31 -19.21
CA ARG A 17 -18.06 35.42 -17.81
C ARG A 17 -18.21 34.09 -17.07
N ASP A 18 -19.33 33.41 -17.26
CA ASP A 18 -19.63 32.16 -16.55
C ASP A 18 -18.71 31.03 -17.08
N THR A 19 -18.35 31.03 -18.38
CA THR A 19 -17.32 30.15 -18.94
C THR A 19 -15.94 30.44 -18.35
N LEU A 20 -15.53 31.71 -18.22
CA LEU A 20 -14.26 32.08 -17.58
C LEU A 20 -14.22 31.64 -16.12
N LEU A 21 -15.31 31.85 -15.37
CA LEU A 21 -15.42 31.38 -13.98
C LEU A 21 -15.35 29.86 -13.90
N LEU A 22 -16.02 29.15 -14.81
CA LEU A 22 -15.96 27.69 -14.87
C LEU A 22 -14.54 27.20 -15.13
N VAL A 23 -13.80 27.82 -16.06
CA VAL A 23 -12.39 27.48 -16.33
C VAL A 23 -11.53 27.72 -15.09
N ILE A 24 -11.71 28.85 -14.40
CA ILE A 24 -10.95 29.15 -13.17
C ILE A 24 -11.26 28.12 -12.08
N ILE A 25 -12.55 27.78 -11.87
CA ILE A 25 -12.96 26.75 -10.90
C ILE A 25 -12.35 25.41 -11.27
N LEU A 26 -12.34 25.04 -12.55
CA LEU A 26 -11.74 23.80 -13.02
C LEU A 26 -10.24 23.77 -12.71
N VAL A 27 -9.51 24.85 -12.99
CA VAL A 27 -8.08 24.96 -12.68
C VAL A 27 -7.81 24.84 -11.17
N ILE A 28 -8.63 25.49 -10.34
CA ILE A 28 -8.52 25.39 -8.88
C ILE A 28 -8.78 23.95 -8.43
N LEU A 29 -9.80 23.28 -8.98
CA LEU A 29 -10.10 21.89 -8.65
C LEU A 29 -8.97 20.95 -9.09
N THR A 30 -8.37 21.16 -10.28
CA THR A 30 -7.25 20.33 -10.73
C THR A 30 -6.03 20.45 -9.82
N LEU A 31 -5.74 21.67 -9.34
CA LEU A 31 -4.64 21.93 -8.41
C LEU A 31 -4.92 21.42 -6.99
N ARG A 32 -6.17 21.39 -6.57
CA ARG A 32 -6.56 20.95 -5.21
C ARG A 32 -6.76 19.44 -5.09
N LEU A 33 -7.07 18.78 -6.19
CA LEU A 33 -7.36 17.34 -6.22
C LEU A 33 -6.21 16.52 -6.80
N ASP A 34 -5.09 17.16 -7.15
CA ASP A 34 -3.98 16.55 -7.88
C ASP A 34 -4.48 15.75 -9.09
N PHE A 35 -5.46 16.27 -9.83
CA PHE A 35 -6.13 15.57 -10.93
C PHE A 35 -6.17 16.46 -12.18
N PRO A 36 -5.94 15.94 -13.40
CA PRO A 36 -5.66 14.55 -13.74
C PRO A 36 -4.20 14.16 -13.49
N VAL A 37 -3.96 13.06 -12.77
CA VAL A 37 -2.64 12.42 -12.74
C VAL A 37 -2.51 11.53 -13.97
N LEU A 38 -1.61 11.87 -14.88
CA LEU A 38 -1.44 11.13 -16.13
C LEU A 38 -0.43 9.99 -16.00
N THR A 39 0.47 10.07 -15.01
CA THR A 39 1.56 9.10 -14.84
C THR A 39 1.59 8.53 -13.44
N ALA A 40 2.09 7.30 -13.31
CA ALA A 40 2.30 6.66 -12.03
C ALA A 40 3.26 7.46 -11.13
N ASN A 41 4.31 8.04 -11.73
CA ASN A 41 5.32 8.81 -10.99
C ASN A 41 4.72 10.08 -10.38
N GLN A 42 3.84 10.78 -11.09
CA GLN A 42 3.12 11.92 -10.51
C GLN A 42 2.24 11.51 -9.33
N ALA A 43 1.58 10.34 -9.41
CA ALA A 43 0.79 9.83 -8.27
C ALA A 43 1.68 9.44 -7.10
N LEU A 44 2.83 8.83 -7.36
CA LEU A 44 3.83 8.47 -6.37
C LEU A 44 4.39 9.73 -5.67
N GLU A 45 4.82 10.73 -6.43
CA GLU A 45 5.30 12.01 -5.88
C GLU A 45 4.24 12.72 -5.04
N ALA A 46 3.00 12.78 -5.54
CA ALA A 46 1.89 13.38 -4.81
C ALA A 46 1.55 12.60 -3.52
N THR A 47 1.56 11.26 -3.55
CA THR A 47 1.37 10.44 -2.34
C THR A 47 2.51 10.66 -1.35
N GLN A 48 3.77 10.62 -1.78
CA GLN A 48 4.91 10.86 -0.89
C GLN A 48 4.86 12.26 -0.25
N ALA A 49 4.47 13.29 -1.01
CA ALA A 49 4.30 14.64 -0.50
C ALA A 49 3.16 14.72 0.54
N ARG A 50 2.04 14.03 0.30
CA ARG A 50 0.89 13.98 1.22
C ARG A 50 1.22 13.31 2.56
N TYR A 51 2.12 12.33 2.55
CA TYR A 51 2.56 11.61 3.75
C TYR A 51 3.85 12.19 4.37
N PHE A 52 4.36 13.32 3.84
CA PHE A 52 5.59 13.96 4.31
C PHE A 52 6.82 13.03 4.31
N PHE A 53 6.81 11.96 3.50
CA PHE A 53 7.94 11.04 3.39
C PHE A 53 9.06 11.63 2.51
N GLY A 54 8.72 12.54 1.59
CA GLY A 54 9.67 13.16 0.66
C GLY A 54 9.93 12.29 -0.57
N PRO A 55 10.76 12.75 -1.54
CA PRO A 55 11.11 11.91 -2.67
C PRO A 55 12.04 10.77 -2.20
N GLY A 56 11.46 9.61 -1.94
CA GLY A 56 12.18 8.37 -1.67
C GLY A 56 12.71 7.73 -2.93
N GLU A 57 13.84 7.04 -2.80
CA GLU A 57 14.41 6.17 -3.81
C GLU A 57 13.55 4.92 -3.97
N VAL A 58 13.23 4.54 -5.21
CA VAL A 58 12.44 3.34 -5.50
C VAL A 58 13.36 2.12 -5.54
N ILE A 59 13.30 1.28 -4.51
CA ILE A 59 14.05 0.01 -4.44
C ILE A 59 13.40 -1.04 -5.35
N SER A 60 12.06 -1.17 -5.25
CA SER A 60 11.33 -2.19 -5.97
C SER A 60 9.96 -1.67 -6.39
N THR A 61 9.49 -2.14 -7.54
CA THR A 61 8.17 -1.84 -8.07
C THR A 61 7.46 -3.15 -8.36
N GLN A 62 6.27 -3.31 -7.78
CA GLN A 62 5.40 -4.44 -8.05
C GLN A 62 4.13 -3.95 -8.74
N ASP A 63 3.96 -4.38 -9.98
CA ASP A 63 2.78 -4.11 -10.79
C ASP A 63 1.77 -5.23 -10.63
N TYR A 64 0.73 -4.97 -9.86
CA TYR A 64 -0.46 -5.83 -9.80
C TYR A 64 -1.52 -5.35 -10.79
N SER A 65 -1.08 -4.82 -11.94
CA SER A 65 -1.93 -4.24 -12.99
C SER A 65 -2.90 -5.27 -13.54
N ILE A 66 -4.01 -5.42 -12.86
CA ILE A 66 -5.14 -6.18 -13.30
C ILE A 66 -6.09 -5.20 -14.00
N ASN A 67 -6.58 -5.55 -15.18
CA ASN A 67 -7.64 -4.79 -15.85
C ASN A 67 -8.82 -4.61 -14.89
N HIS A 68 -8.91 -3.44 -14.24
CA HIS A 68 -9.79 -3.17 -13.11
C HIS A 68 -11.28 -3.40 -13.43
N LEU A 69 -11.68 -3.25 -14.70
CA LEU A 69 -13.03 -3.58 -15.19
C LEU A 69 -13.27 -5.09 -15.35
N VAL A 70 -12.31 -5.82 -15.94
CA VAL A 70 -12.45 -7.26 -16.17
C VAL A 70 -12.39 -7.99 -14.82
N SER A 71 -11.58 -7.53 -13.88
CA SER A 71 -11.43 -8.19 -12.60
C SER A 71 -12.55 -7.92 -11.60
N ARG A 72 -13.17 -6.73 -11.57
CA ARG A 72 -14.40 -6.55 -10.77
C ARG A 72 -15.55 -7.43 -11.25
N LEU A 73 -15.51 -7.87 -12.51
CA LEU A 73 -16.55 -8.70 -13.12
C LEU A 73 -16.19 -10.21 -13.14
N PHE A 74 -14.90 -10.58 -13.19
CA PHE A 74 -14.46 -11.95 -13.49
C PHE A 74 -13.36 -12.53 -12.58
N VAL A 75 -12.74 -11.74 -11.69
CA VAL A 75 -11.71 -12.25 -10.76
C VAL A 75 -12.28 -12.14 -9.35
N ARG A 76 -12.28 -13.25 -8.60
CA ARG A 76 -12.69 -13.21 -7.19
C ARG A 76 -11.73 -12.29 -6.43
N SER A 77 -12.26 -11.50 -5.49
CA SER A 77 -11.45 -10.67 -4.59
C SER A 77 -10.35 -11.46 -3.86
N SER A 78 -10.54 -12.77 -3.71
CA SER A 78 -9.60 -13.73 -3.13
C SER A 78 -8.35 -14.05 -3.97
N ASP A 79 -8.18 -13.48 -5.16
CA ASP A 79 -6.99 -13.71 -6.00
C ASP A 79 -6.16 -12.44 -6.19
N ARG A 80 -6.62 -11.30 -5.65
CA ARG A 80 -5.89 -10.03 -5.70
C ARG A 80 -4.96 -9.94 -4.51
N VAL A 81 -3.69 -9.60 -4.74
CA VAL A 81 -2.76 -9.27 -3.67
C VAL A 81 -2.90 -7.79 -3.36
N GLY A 82 -3.42 -7.49 -2.17
CA GLY A 82 -3.66 -6.14 -1.69
C GLY A 82 -4.73 -5.32 -2.43
N SER A 83 -4.72 -4.01 -2.18
CA SER A 83 -5.74 -3.05 -2.62
C SER A 83 -5.30 -2.11 -3.72
N TYR A 84 -4.01 -2.10 -4.07
CA TYR A 84 -3.44 -1.14 -5.01
C TYR A 84 -3.05 -1.78 -6.34
N ASP A 85 -3.21 -1.04 -7.44
CA ASP A 85 -2.81 -1.50 -8.78
C ASP A 85 -1.28 -1.59 -8.93
N ARG A 86 -0.56 -0.76 -8.18
CA ARG A 86 0.91 -0.72 -8.16
C ARG A 86 1.42 -0.39 -6.78
N TYR A 87 2.44 -1.13 -6.34
CA TYR A 87 3.16 -0.91 -5.11
C TYR A 87 4.60 -0.52 -5.41
N TYR A 88 5.09 0.48 -4.70
CA TYR A 88 6.48 0.89 -4.69
C TYR A 88 7.07 0.63 -3.31
N ILE A 89 8.25 0.04 -3.25
CA ILE A 89 9.07 0.01 -2.05
C ILE A 89 10.07 1.15 -2.16
N LEU A 90 10.05 2.02 -1.18
CA LEU A 90 10.75 3.29 -1.14
C LEU A 90 11.74 3.29 0.01
N ARG A 91 12.86 3.98 -0.18
CA ARG A 91 13.81 4.29 0.88
C ARG A 91 14.10 5.78 0.92
N ASN A 92 14.13 6.35 2.11
CA ASN A 92 14.59 7.70 2.34
C ASN A 92 15.47 7.74 3.59
N GLY A 93 16.79 7.70 3.40
CA GLY A 93 17.74 7.56 4.50
C GLY A 93 17.55 6.23 5.23
N ASP A 94 17.24 6.33 6.52
CA ASP A 94 17.00 5.20 7.42
C ASP A 94 15.53 4.74 7.40
N TRP A 95 14.65 5.41 6.65
CA TRP A 95 13.25 5.04 6.57
C TRP A 95 12.96 4.22 5.33
N TYR A 96 12.18 3.16 5.51
CA TYR A 96 11.64 2.35 4.43
C TYR A 96 10.13 2.52 4.40
N ALA A 97 9.56 2.62 3.21
CA ALA A 97 8.13 2.75 3.04
C ALA A 97 7.62 1.88 1.90
N TRP A 98 6.37 1.48 1.98
CA TRP A 98 5.62 1.05 0.81
C TRP A 98 4.66 2.16 0.41
N CYS A 99 4.47 2.35 -0.89
CA CYS A 99 3.51 3.29 -1.45
C CYS A 99 2.64 2.58 -2.48
N GLY A 100 1.35 2.49 -2.17
CA GLY A 100 0.34 1.97 -3.08
C GLY A 100 -0.28 3.10 -3.89
N ILE A 101 -0.42 2.93 -5.21
CA ILE A 101 -1.16 3.85 -6.07
C ILE A 101 -2.21 3.10 -6.90
N ASN A 102 -3.27 3.82 -7.26
CA ASN A 102 -4.41 3.26 -7.98
C ASN A 102 -4.63 3.91 -9.34
N ARG A 103 -5.28 3.20 -10.25
CA ARG A 103 -5.84 3.76 -11.48
C ARG A 103 -7.32 4.03 -11.31
N ARG A 104 -7.70 5.28 -11.50
CA ARG A 104 -9.10 5.71 -11.59
C ARG A 104 -9.53 5.77 -13.05
N LEU A 105 -10.67 5.12 -13.36
CA LEU A 105 -11.25 5.13 -14.72
C LEU A 105 -10.27 4.66 -15.82
N LEU A 106 -9.30 3.80 -15.47
CA LEU A 106 -8.23 3.24 -16.31
C LEU A 106 -7.24 4.24 -16.95
N LEU A 107 -7.62 5.51 -17.10
CA LEU A 107 -6.87 6.53 -17.81
C LEU A 107 -6.01 7.39 -16.88
N PHE A 108 -6.42 7.55 -15.63
CA PHE A 108 -5.78 8.46 -14.69
C PHE A 108 -5.27 7.69 -13.48
N TRP A 109 -4.09 8.05 -13.01
CA TRP A 109 -3.60 7.59 -11.73
C TRP A 109 -4.26 8.38 -10.60
N GLN A 110 -4.19 7.83 -9.39
CA GLN A 110 -4.69 8.47 -8.19
C GLN A 110 -3.69 8.18 -7.06
N THR A 111 -3.48 9.18 -6.22
CA THR A 111 -2.75 9.02 -4.96
C THR A 111 -3.38 7.88 -4.15
N GLY A 112 -2.57 6.97 -3.62
CA GLY A 112 -3.03 5.97 -2.66
C GLY A 112 -2.48 6.23 -1.27
N GLU A 113 -2.08 5.16 -0.60
CA GLU A 113 -1.58 5.17 0.77
C GLU A 113 -0.10 4.85 0.82
N LEU A 114 0.53 5.26 1.92
CA LEU A 114 1.92 5.00 2.22
C LEU A 114 2.03 4.62 3.69
N GLY A 115 2.71 3.50 3.95
CA GLY A 115 3.14 3.11 5.28
C GLY A 115 4.65 3.11 5.34
N ALA A 116 5.22 3.62 6.44
CA ALA A 116 6.66 3.73 6.62
C ALA A 116 7.08 3.14 7.98
N VAL A 117 8.30 2.61 8.02
CA VAL A 117 8.98 2.15 9.22
C VAL A 117 10.39 2.70 9.24
N GLU A 118 10.86 3.08 10.42
CA GLU A 118 12.26 3.40 10.65
C GLU A 118 13.06 2.11 10.70
N ASN A 119 14.14 2.03 9.95
CA ASN A 119 15.05 0.89 10.01
C ASN A 119 15.94 1.04 11.24
N ASP A 120 15.66 0.25 12.28
CA ASP A 120 16.53 0.14 13.43
C ASP A 120 17.73 -0.77 13.10
N PRO A 121 18.96 -0.24 13.01
CA PRO A 121 20.14 -1.03 12.67
C PRO A 121 20.51 -2.05 13.75
N ASP A 122 20.01 -1.90 14.98
CA ASP A 122 20.27 -2.84 16.07
C ASP A 122 19.38 -4.10 15.95
N LEU A 123 18.32 -4.05 15.14
CA LEU A 123 17.44 -5.17 14.87
C LEU A 123 17.83 -5.88 13.56
N PRO A 124 18.06 -7.22 13.58
CA PRO A 124 18.38 -7.97 12.36
C PRO A 124 17.25 -7.97 11.32
N LEU A 125 15.99 -7.93 11.78
CA LEU A 125 14.79 -7.92 10.93
C LEU A 125 13.79 -6.87 11.42
N VAL A 126 13.30 -6.04 10.51
CA VAL A 126 12.27 -5.02 10.76
C VAL A 126 11.07 -5.26 9.83
N PRO A 127 9.90 -5.69 10.36
CA PRO A 127 8.71 -5.91 9.55
C PRO A 127 7.90 -4.62 9.31
N LEU A 128 7.28 -4.52 8.12
CA LEU A 128 6.33 -3.50 7.73
C LEU A 128 5.19 -4.15 6.93
N ILE A 129 3.95 -4.00 7.41
CA ILE A 129 2.78 -4.51 6.70
C ILE A 129 2.49 -3.62 5.50
N VAL A 130 2.54 -4.21 4.30
CA VAL A 130 2.25 -3.54 3.02
C VAL A 130 0.77 -3.65 2.66
N SER A 131 0.19 -4.82 2.91
CA SER A 131 -1.25 -5.00 2.83
C SER A 131 -1.70 -5.98 3.91
N ASN A 132 -2.75 -5.59 4.63
CA ASN A 132 -3.26 -6.31 5.79
C ASN A 132 -4.51 -7.17 5.49
N GLN A 133 -4.89 -7.34 4.22
CA GLN A 133 -6.11 -8.07 3.84
C GLN A 133 -5.85 -9.59 3.75
N ASP A 134 -6.91 -10.33 3.41
CA ASP A 134 -6.91 -11.78 3.19
C ASP A 134 -5.75 -12.23 2.27
N ASN A 135 -5.43 -11.46 1.23
CA ASN A 135 -4.21 -11.64 0.45
C ASN A 135 -3.32 -10.43 0.63
N GLY A 136 -2.40 -10.53 1.56
CA GLY A 136 -1.53 -9.43 1.94
C GLY A 136 -0.08 -9.65 1.54
N ILE A 137 0.72 -8.64 1.85
CA ILE A 137 2.18 -8.67 1.72
C ILE A 137 2.74 -8.06 2.99
N VAL A 138 3.75 -8.70 3.55
CA VAL A 138 4.62 -8.12 4.58
C VAL A 138 5.98 -7.86 3.94
N LEU A 139 6.45 -6.63 4.05
CA LEU A 139 7.83 -6.28 3.78
C LEU A 139 8.64 -6.57 5.04
N VAL A 140 9.74 -7.30 4.93
CA VAL A 140 10.71 -7.45 6.02
C VAL A 140 12.05 -6.94 5.53
N ILE A 141 12.59 -5.95 6.24
CA ILE A 141 13.92 -5.37 5.99
C ILE A 141 14.92 -6.18 6.80
N SER A 142 16.01 -6.62 6.17
CA SER A 142 17.09 -7.34 6.83
C SER A 142 18.35 -6.50 6.92
N ASN A 143 18.88 -6.37 8.13
CA ASN A 143 20.15 -5.71 8.41
C ASN A 143 21.32 -6.71 8.54
N ASP A 144 21.02 -8.01 8.60
CA ASP A 144 22.02 -9.07 8.70
C ASP A 144 22.23 -9.73 7.33
N PRO A 145 23.43 -9.58 6.71
CA PRO A 145 23.71 -10.14 5.40
C PRO A 145 23.78 -11.68 5.39
N GLU A 146 23.87 -12.34 6.55
CA GLU A 146 23.85 -13.80 6.64
C GLU A 146 22.43 -14.37 6.50
N ILE A 147 21.40 -13.55 6.68
CA ILE A 147 20.00 -13.96 6.51
C ILE A 147 19.66 -14.02 5.02
N THR A 148 19.32 -15.23 4.56
CA THR A 148 18.92 -15.49 3.16
C THR A 148 17.46 -15.90 3.01
N GLN A 149 16.82 -16.27 4.12
CA GLN A 149 15.41 -16.62 4.14
C GLN A 149 14.74 -15.97 5.35
N VAL A 150 13.56 -15.40 5.12
CA VAL A 150 12.74 -14.83 6.18
C VAL A 150 11.41 -15.56 6.25
N GLU A 151 10.96 -15.87 7.46
CA GLU A 151 9.63 -16.39 7.75
C GLU A 151 8.86 -15.42 8.64
N ILE A 152 7.61 -15.19 8.31
CA ILE A 152 6.63 -14.52 9.17
C ILE A 152 5.67 -15.56 9.73
N THR A 153 5.29 -15.36 10.99
CA THR A 153 4.24 -16.14 11.65
C THR A 153 3.26 -15.18 12.29
N PHE A 154 1.96 -15.42 12.14
CA PHE A 154 0.90 -14.61 12.75
C PHE A 154 -0.41 -15.40 12.91
N PRO A 155 -1.31 -15.00 13.84
CA PRO A 155 -2.59 -15.63 14.07
C PRO A 155 -3.59 -15.28 12.96
N ILE A 156 -4.33 -16.29 12.51
CA ILE A 156 -5.45 -16.18 11.57
C ILE A 156 -6.70 -16.82 12.16
N SER A 157 -7.89 -16.32 11.80
CA SER A 157 -9.15 -16.93 12.23
C SER A 157 -9.32 -18.30 11.56
N ALA A 158 -9.63 -19.33 12.35
CA ALA A 158 -9.86 -20.67 11.81
C ALA A 158 -11.14 -20.70 10.94
N GLU A 159 -11.10 -21.41 9.82
CA GLU A 159 -12.24 -21.56 8.88
C GLU A 159 -13.54 -22.02 9.55
N THR A 160 -13.44 -22.72 10.68
CA THR A 160 -14.56 -23.28 11.45
C THR A 160 -15.17 -22.31 12.48
N LYS A 161 -14.80 -21.02 12.47
CA LYS A 161 -15.30 -19.97 13.41
C LYS A 161 -15.05 -20.23 14.90
N GLN A 162 -14.27 -21.25 15.26
CA GLN A 162 -13.89 -21.54 16.63
C GLN A 162 -12.36 -21.55 16.75
N GLY A 163 -11.81 -20.41 17.18
CA GLY A 163 -10.40 -20.28 17.51
C GLY A 163 -9.54 -19.62 16.43
N TYR A 164 -8.27 -19.43 16.80
CA TYR A 164 -7.22 -18.89 15.94
C TYR A 164 -6.16 -19.97 15.70
N THR A 165 -5.53 -19.94 14.53
CA THR A 165 -4.39 -20.80 14.19
C THR A 165 -3.24 -19.94 13.70
N LEU A 166 -2.00 -20.40 13.83
CA LEU A 166 -0.85 -19.69 13.30
C LEU A 166 -0.67 -20.01 11.81
N LEU A 167 -0.55 -18.96 11.00
CA LEU A 167 -0.09 -19.05 9.61
C LEU A 167 1.40 -18.73 9.58
N SER A 168 2.17 -19.55 8.87
CA SER A 168 3.56 -19.25 8.53
C SER A 168 3.69 -19.04 7.02
N ALA A 169 4.40 -17.99 6.62
CA ALA A 169 4.80 -17.73 5.24
C ALA A 169 6.28 -17.38 5.20
N SER A 170 6.99 -17.80 4.16
CA SER A 170 8.44 -17.55 4.06
C SER A 170 8.86 -17.19 2.64
N GLN A 171 9.95 -16.43 2.53
CA GLN A 171 10.52 -15.98 1.27
C GLN A 171 12.04 -16.01 1.31
N THR A 172 12.66 -16.41 0.20
CA THR A 172 14.12 -16.43 0.00
C THR A 172 14.59 -15.33 -0.96
N GLU A 173 13.71 -14.84 -1.84
CA GLU A 173 14.03 -13.75 -2.76
C GLU A 173 13.99 -12.41 -2.03
N SER A 174 15.09 -11.65 -2.13
CA SER A 174 15.18 -10.28 -1.63
C SER A 174 15.67 -9.32 -2.70
N THR A 175 15.28 -8.05 -2.57
CA THR A 175 15.81 -6.95 -3.39
C THR A 175 16.42 -5.94 -2.44
N GLU A 176 17.74 -5.72 -2.51
CA GLU A 176 18.45 -4.81 -1.59
C GLU A 176 18.13 -5.05 -0.10
N ASN A 177 18.14 -6.33 0.30
CA ASN A 177 17.82 -6.80 1.67
C ASN A 177 16.36 -6.61 2.11
N CYS A 178 15.46 -6.27 1.18
CA CYS A 178 14.02 -6.25 1.41
C CYS A 178 13.38 -7.57 0.94
N PHE A 179 12.76 -8.31 1.85
CA PHE A 179 11.99 -9.51 1.58
C PHE A 179 10.50 -9.17 1.50
N LEU A 180 9.87 -9.44 0.36
CA LEU A 180 8.43 -9.24 0.18
C LEU A 180 7.74 -10.59 0.29
N ILE A 181 7.07 -10.81 1.42
CA ILE A 181 6.47 -12.09 1.77
C ILE A 181 4.96 -12.01 1.52
N PRO A 182 4.46 -12.57 0.41
CA PRO A 182 3.04 -12.68 0.18
C PRO A 182 2.45 -13.71 1.13
N TYR A 183 1.23 -13.46 1.57
CA TYR A 183 0.46 -14.43 2.35
C TYR A 183 -1.00 -14.44 1.91
N THR A 184 -1.64 -15.58 2.10
CA THR A 184 -3.08 -15.76 1.93
C THR A 184 -3.65 -16.26 3.25
N SER A 185 -4.29 -15.36 4.00
CA SER A 185 -5.08 -15.68 5.17
C SER A 185 -6.56 -15.85 4.80
N GLY A 186 -7.29 -16.56 5.65
CA GLY A 186 -8.75 -16.47 5.68
C GLY A 186 -9.22 -15.05 6.06
N PRO A 187 -10.53 -14.85 6.28
CA PRO A 187 -11.09 -13.54 6.57
C PRO A 187 -10.44 -12.91 7.81
N GLY A 188 -9.78 -11.76 7.65
CA GLY A 188 -9.16 -11.06 8.77
C GLY A 188 -8.18 -9.97 8.37
N PHE A 189 -7.84 -9.10 9.33
CA PHE A 189 -6.77 -8.13 9.17
C PHE A 189 -5.54 -8.59 9.94
N VAL A 190 -4.36 -8.44 9.34
CA VAL A 190 -3.08 -8.67 10.01
C VAL A 190 -2.59 -7.35 10.61
N PHE A 191 -2.24 -7.37 11.90
CA PHE A 191 -1.70 -6.21 12.61
C PHE A 191 -0.20 -6.35 12.86
N PRO A 192 0.56 -5.24 12.87
CA PRO A 192 2.02 -5.29 13.08
C PRO A 192 2.40 -5.94 14.41
N GLU A 193 1.59 -5.70 15.45
CA GLU A 193 1.76 -6.26 16.78
C GLU A 193 1.53 -7.77 16.87
N ASP A 194 1.04 -8.42 15.82
CA ASP A 194 0.80 -9.87 15.79
C ASP A 194 1.87 -10.63 15.00
N LEU A 195 2.82 -9.94 14.39
CA LEU A 195 3.84 -10.55 13.55
C LEU A 195 5.04 -11.01 14.38
N GLN A 196 5.36 -12.29 14.26
CA GLN A 196 6.67 -12.81 14.60
C GLN A 196 7.49 -12.99 13.32
N VAL A 197 8.74 -12.53 13.34
CA VAL A 197 9.69 -12.69 12.23
C VAL A 197 10.83 -13.63 12.63
N LYS A 198 11.28 -14.44 11.69
CA LYS A 198 12.44 -15.33 11.82
C LYS A 198 13.34 -15.19 10.61
N GLY A 199 14.64 -15.24 10.82
CA GLY A 199 15.66 -15.20 9.79
C GLY A 199 16.52 -16.46 9.81
N TYR A 200 16.77 -17.02 8.64
CA TYR A 200 17.55 -18.23 8.45
C TYR A 200 18.72 -17.99 7.48
N ASP A 201 19.81 -18.71 7.70
CA ASP A 201 20.95 -18.76 6.79
C ASP A 201 20.66 -19.60 5.53
N ALA A 202 21.62 -19.66 4.60
CA ALA A 202 21.50 -20.43 3.37
C ALA A 202 21.42 -21.96 3.58
N ALA A 203 21.83 -22.45 4.75
CA ALA A 203 21.72 -23.86 5.15
C ALA A 203 20.39 -24.16 5.86
N GLY A 204 19.55 -23.15 6.10
CA GLY A 204 18.29 -23.25 6.83
C GLY A 204 18.44 -23.21 8.35
N ALA A 205 19.60 -22.83 8.88
CA ALA A 205 19.81 -22.65 10.31
C ALA A 205 19.19 -21.31 10.77
N LEU A 206 18.50 -21.33 11.91
CA LEU A 206 17.88 -20.15 12.50
C LEU A 206 18.97 -19.21 13.04
N LEU A 207 19.06 -18.01 12.49
CA LEU A 207 19.98 -16.96 12.93
C LEU A 207 19.30 -15.99 13.91
N TYR A 208 18.05 -15.63 13.62
CA TYR A 208 17.32 -14.65 14.41
C TYR A 208 15.83 -15.01 14.53
N GLN A 209 15.24 -14.71 15.67
CA GLN A 209 13.82 -14.83 15.93
C GLN A 209 13.36 -13.68 16.83
N SER A 210 12.35 -12.94 16.40
CA SER A 210 11.74 -11.90 17.24
C SER A 210 10.96 -12.53 18.41
N PRO A 211 10.80 -11.80 19.53
CA PRO A 211 9.96 -12.23 20.64
C PRO A 211 8.56 -12.63 20.16
N LYS A 212 7.95 -13.61 20.84
CA LYS A 212 6.54 -13.93 20.61
C LYS A 212 5.70 -12.70 20.97
N PRO A 213 4.78 -12.26 20.10
CA PRO A 213 3.96 -11.12 20.43
C PRO A 213 3.01 -11.40 21.60
N GLU A 214 2.88 -10.43 22.51
CA GLU A 214 1.98 -10.55 23.67
C GLU A 214 0.51 -10.64 23.27
N SER A 215 0.17 -10.10 22.10
CA SER A 215 -1.17 -10.16 21.52
C SER A 215 -1.64 -11.61 21.33
N TRP A 216 -0.72 -12.54 21.02
CA TRP A 216 -1.04 -13.96 20.84
C TRP A 216 -1.67 -14.56 22.08
N ALA A 217 -1.11 -14.27 23.25
CA ALA A 217 -1.64 -14.76 24.52
C ALA A 217 -2.89 -13.99 24.97
N THR A 218 -2.93 -12.67 24.74
CA THR A 218 -3.97 -11.78 25.30
C THR A 218 -5.25 -11.71 24.46
N HIS A 219 -5.13 -11.75 23.13
CA HIS A 219 -6.25 -11.57 22.19
C HIS A 219 -6.64 -12.86 21.47
N TYR A 220 -5.70 -13.79 21.31
CA TYR A 220 -5.89 -14.99 20.49
C TYR A 220 -5.86 -16.31 21.29
N GLU A 221 -5.55 -16.24 22.59
CA GLU A 221 -5.40 -17.40 23.50
C GLU A 221 -4.37 -18.44 23.00
N LEU A 222 -3.39 -18.01 22.21
CA LEU A 222 -2.31 -18.81 21.66
C LEU A 222 -1.09 -18.73 22.60
N ARG A 223 -0.56 -19.88 23.03
CA ARG A 223 0.63 -19.99 23.90
C ARG A 223 1.81 -20.62 23.15
#